data_AF-A0A251PLX5-F1
#
_entry.id   AF-A0A251PLX5-F1
#
_cell.length_a   1.000
_cell.length_b   1.000
_cell.length_c   1.000
_cell.angle_alpha   90.00
_cell.angle_beta   90.00
_cell.angle_gamma   90.00
#
_symmetry.space_group_name_H-M   'P 1'
#
loop_
_entity.id
_entity.type
_entity.pdbx_description
1 polymer ?
#
loop_
_entity_poly.entity_id
_entity_poly.type
_entity_poly.pdbx_seq_one_letter_code
_entity_poly.pdbx_strand_id
1 'polypeptide(L)'
;MHHTDSPDSISKEEKERQRRKKIGLANKGRVPWNKGRKHSSETCARIKQRTTEALKDPKVRKKMSEHPRPHSAESKAKMRSSLRRVWGQRLKWKRLREKLFLSWVESIAEAAKKGGRGQQELCWDSYEKIKQKLHLQELQLAAEKKKEKAKERTKQRATTAEQVKEKNMARIACERRKDGEVYEDTEELTVLQGRNCKQRLMKLERKTSTNGQVAARGDIVMSHISAFEKLDLELMKREKMQKEFSFADQIKAAKNKRMELTMEALSSVHAANKKPGEYA
;
A
#
# COMPACT_ATOMS: atom_id res chain seq x y z
N MET A 1 49.70 -3.56 -42.08
CA MET A 1 49.72 -4.91 -41.50
C MET A 1 48.29 -5.26 -41.12
N HIS A 2 47.65 -6.15 -41.87
CA HIS A 2 46.28 -6.59 -41.61
C HIS A 2 46.31 -7.66 -40.50
N HIS A 3 45.69 -7.36 -39.37
CA HIS A 3 45.38 -8.37 -38.36
C HIS A 3 44.22 -9.22 -38.89
N THR A 4 44.51 -10.47 -39.24
CA THR A 4 43.52 -11.49 -39.55
C THR A 4 42.88 -11.95 -38.24
N ASP A 5 41.63 -11.56 -38.02
CA ASP A 5 40.79 -12.12 -36.98
C ASP A 5 40.60 -13.62 -37.25
N SER A 6 41.26 -14.46 -36.44
CA SER A 6 41.14 -15.91 -36.48
C SER A 6 39.77 -16.32 -35.91
N PRO A 7 38.87 -16.94 -36.69
CA PRO A 7 37.50 -17.19 -36.28
C PRO A 7 37.32 -18.63 -35.82
N ASP A 8 38.07 -19.13 -34.83
CA ASP A 8 37.75 -20.47 -34.31
C ASP A 8 38.28 -20.78 -32.91
N SER A 9 37.69 -20.15 -31.88
CA SER A 9 37.68 -20.79 -30.57
C SER A 9 36.35 -20.55 -29.85
N ILE A 10 35.26 -21.04 -30.45
CA ILE A 10 34.00 -21.18 -29.70
C ILE A 10 34.30 -22.02 -28.45
N SER A 11 34.24 -21.38 -27.28
CA SER A 11 34.47 -22.00 -25.97
C SER A 11 33.69 -23.31 -25.83
N LYS A 12 34.28 -24.31 -25.17
CA LYS A 12 33.64 -25.62 -24.90
C LYS A 12 32.22 -25.46 -24.32
N GLU A 13 32.00 -24.41 -23.52
CA GLU A 13 30.70 -24.09 -22.93
C GLU A 13 29.66 -23.66 -23.97
N GLU A 14 30.08 -22.89 -24.99
CA GLU A 14 29.19 -22.47 -26.07
C GLU A 14 28.82 -23.63 -26.98
N LYS A 15 29.78 -24.52 -27.29
CA LYS A 15 29.53 -25.75 -28.06
C LYS A 15 28.51 -26.65 -27.32
N GLU A 16 28.66 -26.83 -26.00
CA GLU A 16 27.70 -27.59 -25.18
C GLU A 16 26.34 -26.88 -25.10
N ARG A 17 26.32 -25.55 -25.01
CA ARG A 17 25.06 -24.76 -25.03
C ARG A 17 24.30 -24.95 -26.34
N GLN A 18 25.00 -24.90 -27.47
CA GLN A 18 24.41 -25.14 -28.80
C GLN A 18 23.89 -26.58 -28.94
N ARG A 19 24.66 -27.58 -28.48
CA ARG A 19 24.23 -28.98 -28.45
C ARG A 19 22.94 -29.16 -27.64
N ARG A 20 22.86 -28.59 -26.43
CA ARG A 20 21.64 -28.66 -25.60
C ARG A 20 20.43 -27.99 -26.26
N LYS A 21 20.63 -26.85 -26.93
CA LYS A 21 19.57 -26.20 -27.71
C LYS A 21 19.09 -27.11 -28.85
N LYS A 22 20.00 -27.73 -29.60
CA LYS A 22 19.67 -28.67 -30.69
C LYS A 22 18.86 -29.87 -30.20
N ILE A 23 19.29 -30.50 -29.09
CA ILE A 23 18.55 -31.61 -28.46
C ILE A 23 17.18 -31.16 -27.97
N GLY A 24 17.10 -29.99 -27.32
CA GLY A 24 15.85 -29.44 -26.81
C GLY A 24 14.84 -29.15 -27.92
N LEU A 25 15.29 -28.65 -29.07
CA LEU A 25 14.47 -28.44 -30.26
C LEU A 25 13.98 -29.78 -30.84
N ALA A 26 14.88 -30.75 -31.01
CA ALA A 26 14.53 -32.07 -31.54
C ALA A 26 13.54 -32.84 -30.65
N ASN A 27 13.62 -32.64 -29.32
CA ASN A 27 12.74 -33.29 -28.35
C ASN A 27 11.48 -32.48 -28.02
N LYS A 28 11.31 -31.28 -28.59
CA LYS A 28 10.16 -30.43 -28.28
C LYS A 28 8.87 -31.12 -28.71
N GLY A 29 7.96 -31.35 -27.76
CA GLY A 29 6.67 -32.00 -28.02
C GLY A 29 6.72 -33.53 -28.08
N ARG A 30 7.90 -34.16 -27.99
CA ARG A 30 8.01 -35.62 -27.90
C ARG A 30 7.79 -36.11 -26.47
N VAL A 31 6.90 -37.08 -26.30
CA VAL A 31 6.69 -37.76 -25.03
C VAL A 31 7.83 -38.76 -24.80
N PRO A 32 8.53 -38.72 -23.65
CA PRO A 32 9.56 -39.70 -23.33
C PRO A 32 9.01 -41.12 -23.44
N TRP A 33 9.76 -42.04 -24.06
CA TRP A 33 9.35 -43.42 -24.37
C TRP A 33 8.91 -44.24 -23.15
N ASN A 34 9.25 -43.80 -21.95
CA ASN A 34 8.90 -44.42 -20.67
C ASN A 34 7.66 -43.79 -20.01
N LYS A 35 7.17 -42.65 -20.49
CA LYS A 35 6.08 -41.93 -19.87
C LYS A 35 4.77 -42.69 -20.10
N GLY A 36 4.14 -43.14 -19.01
CA GLY A 36 2.87 -43.86 -19.04
C GLY A 36 3.01 -45.39 -19.17
N ARG A 37 4.22 -45.92 -19.38
CA ARG A 37 4.47 -47.36 -19.41
C ARG A 37 4.59 -47.90 -17.98
N LYS A 38 3.70 -48.81 -17.58
CA LYS A 38 3.77 -49.49 -16.27
C LYS A 38 4.72 -50.68 -16.34
N HIS A 39 5.51 -50.90 -15.30
CA HIS A 39 6.34 -52.09 -15.15
C HIS A 39 5.48 -53.33 -14.86
N SER A 40 5.92 -54.51 -15.31
CA SER A 40 5.30 -55.78 -14.88
C SER A 40 5.45 -56.00 -13.38
N SER A 41 4.58 -56.80 -12.78
CA SER A 41 4.63 -57.16 -11.35
C SER A 41 5.99 -57.76 -10.96
N GLU A 42 6.53 -58.64 -11.81
CA GLU A 42 7.85 -59.24 -11.63
C GLU A 42 8.98 -58.21 -11.63
N THR A 43 8.95 -57.24 -12.55
CA THR A 43 9.95 -56.16 -12.61
C THR A 43 9.88 -55.28 -11.38
N CYS A 44 8.66 -54.94 -10.93
CA CYS A 44 8.44 -54.21 -9.69
C CYS A 44 9.00 -54.97 -8.48
N ALA A 45 8.75 -56.29 -8.39
CA ALA A 45 9.27 -57.13 -7.32
C ALA A 45 10.81 -57.17 -7.32
N ARG A 46 11.42 -57.34 -8.49
CA ARG A 46 12.89 -57.34 -8.66
C ARG A 46 13.52 -56.00 -8.27
N ILE A 47 12.90 -54.87 -8.63
CA ILE A 47 13.36 -53.53 -8.22
C ILE A 47 13.26 -53.36 -6.71
N LYS A 48 12.15 -53.79 -6.10
CA LYS A 48 11.96 -53.75 -4.64
C LYS A 48 13.04 -54.56 -3.93
N GLN A 49 13.23 -55.82 -4.34
CA GLN A 49 14.24 -56.70 -3.76
C GLN A 49 15.64 -56.09 -3.83
N ARG A 50 16.07 -55.64 -5.02
CA ARG A 50 17.39 -55.01 -5.20
C ARG A 50 17.55 -53.74 -4.36
N THR A 51 16.49 -52.97 -4.20
CA THR A 51 16.51 -51.76 -3.36
C THR A 51 16.62 -52.13 -1.87
N THR A 52 15.90 -53.14 -1.42
CA THR A 52 16.02 -53.67 -0.05
C THR A 52 17.42 -54.21 0.21
N GLU A 53 18.01 -54.96 -0.72
CA GLU A 53 19.38 -55.47 -0.63
C GLU A 53 20.40 -54.32 -0.56
N ALA A 54 20.28 -53.31 -1.42
CA ALA A 54 21.15 -52.14 -1.39
C ALA A 54 21.06 -51.36 -0.07
N LEU A 55 19.88 -51.28 0.54
CA LEU A 55 19.69 -50.61 1.84
C LEU A 55 20.22 -51.40 3.04
N LYS A 56 20.51 -52.71 2.89
CA LYS A 56 21.18 -53.52 3.92
C LYS A 56 22.66 -53.13 4.06
N ASP A 57 23.28 -52.60 3.00
CA ASP A 57 24.66 -52.11 3.07
C ASP A 57 24.75 -50.90 4.04
N PRO A 58 25.56 -50.99 5.11
CA PRO A 58 25.71 -49.90 6.08
C PRO A 58 26.22 -48.61 5.44
N LYS A 59 27.03 -48.67 4.38
CA LYS A 59 27.53 -47.50 3.67
C LYS A 59 26.42 -46.76 2.93
N VAL A 60 25.52 -47.50 2.26
CA VAL A 60 24.35 -46.92 1.58
C VAL A 60 23.40 -46.34 2.62
N ARG A 61 23.13 -47.07 3.70
CA ARG A 61 22.24 -46.59 4.77
C ARG A 61 22.75 -45.33 5.44
N LYS A 62 24.06 -45.24 5.71
CA LYS A 62 24.72 -44.03 6.21
C LYS A 62 24.54 -42.85 5.24
N LYS A 63 24.79 -43.06 3.94
CA LYS A 63 24.58 -42.04 2.91
C LYS A 63 23.13 -41.57 2.80
N MET A 64 22.16 -42.47 3.00
CA MET A 64 20.73 -42.12 3.01
C MET A 64 20.30 -41.38 4.29
N SER A 65 21.00 -41.61 5.41
CA SER A 65 20.77 -40.86 6.65
C SER A 65 21.40 -39.46 6.66
N GLU A 66 22.35 -39.20 5.77
CA GLU A 66 22.95 -37.88 5.59
C GLU A 66 21.93 -36.91 4.97
N HIS A 67 21.70 -35.78 5.64
CA HIS A 67 20.80 -34.74 5.17
C HIS A 67 21.28 -34.17 3.82
N PRO A 68 20.38 -33.84 2.87
CA PRO A 68 20.77 -33.24 1.60
C PRO A 68 21.69 -32.04 1.81
N ARG A 69 22.85 -32.06 1.14
CA ARG A 69 23.86 -31.01 1.28
C ARG A 69 23.26 -29.68 0.80
N PRO A 70 23.26 -28.61 1.62
CA PRO A 70 22.71 -27.33 1.19
C PRO A 70 23.51 -26.76 0.02
N HIS A 71 22.81 -26.13 -0.93
CA HIS A 71 23.46 -25.48 -2.06
C HIS A 71 24.45 -24.39 -1.60
N SER A 72 25.57 -24.27 -2.33
CA SER A 72 26.53 -23.17 -2.14
C SER A 72 25.85 -21.81 -2.34
N ALA A 73 26.41 -20.76 -1.72
CA ALA A 73 25.90 -19.39 -1.87
C ALA A 73 25.86 -18.96 -3.35
N GLU A 74 26.88 -19.34 -4.13
CA GLU A 74 26.96 -19.11 -5.58
C GLU A 74 25.83 -19.82 -6.34
N SER A 75 25.58 -21.11 -6.06
CA SER A 75 24.49 -21.86 -6.69
C SER A 75 23.13 -21.24 -6.36
N LYS A 76 22.92 -20.83 -5.09
CA LYS A 76 21.72 -20.11 -4.66
C LYS A 76 21.58 -18.77 -5.38
N ALA A 77 22.68 -18.04 -5.62
CA ALA A 77 22.66 -16.79 -6.35
C ALA A 77 22.28 -16.99 -7.83
N LYS A 78 22.86 -17.99 -8.51
CA LYS A 78 22.52 -18.36 -9.89
C LYS A 78 21.04 -18.79 -10.02
N MET A 79 20.54 -19.58 -9.08
CA MET A 79 19.12 -19.94 -9.04
C MET A 79 18.24 -18.70 -8.85
N ARG A 80 18.56 -17.81 -7.89
CA ARG A 80 17.80 -16.58 -7.66
C ARG A 80 17.82 -15.63 -8.86
N SER A 81 18.95 -15.48 -9.54
CA SER A 81 19.07 -14.61 -10.73
C SER A 81 18.24 -15.14 -11.90
N SER A 82 18.31 -16.45 -12.16
CA SER A 82 17.49 -17.08 -13.21
C SER A 82 15.98 -16.97 -12.93
N LEU A 83 15.55 -17.16 -11.67
CA LEU A 83 14.16 -17.00 -11.28
C LEU A 83 13.68 -15.55 -11.44
N ARG A 84 14.47 -14.57 -10.96
CA ARG A 84 14.17 -13.14 -11.13
C ARG A 84 14.06 -12.75 -12.60
N ARG A 85 14.91 -13.29 -13.48
CA ARG A 85 14.82 -13.05 -14.92
C ARG A 85 13.49 -13.53 -15.50
N VAL A 86 13.08 -14.76 -15.19
CA VAL A 86 11.82 -15.33 -15.67
C VAL A 86 10.62 -14.56 -15.12
N TRP A 87 10.62 -14.23 -13.83
CA TRP A 87 9.53 -13.48 -13.19
C TRP A 87 9.43 -12.05 -13.72
N GLY A 88 10.57 -11.38 -13.92
CA GLY A 88 10.62 -10.05 -14.52
C GLY A 88 10.04 -10.04 -15.94
N GLN A 89 10.36 -11.05 -16.75
CA GLN A 89 9.74 -11.20 -18.07
C GLN A 89 8.23 -11.42 -17.98
N ARG A 90 7.77 -12.33 -17.11
CA ARG A 90 6.34 -12.60 -16.90
C ARG A 90 5.59 -11.34 -16.44
N LEU A 91 6.17 -10.56 -15.54
CA LEU A 91 5.58 -9.31 -15.05
C LEU A 91 5.48 -8.26 -16.16
N LYS A 92 6.52 -8.11 -17.00
CA LYS A 92 6.47 -7.25 -18.19
C LYS A 92 5.35 -7.66 -19.14
N TRP A 93 5.24 -8.95 -19.45
CA TRP A 93 4.15 -9.48 -20.29
C TRP A 93 2.78 -9.21 -19.70
N LYS A 94 2.60 -9.41 -18.39
CA LYS A 94 1.35 -9.11 -17.70
C LYS A 94 0.98 -7.63 -17.83
N ARG A 95 1.91 -6.72 -17.56
CA ARG A 95 1.71 -5.26 -17.67
C ARG A 95 1.40 -4.83 -19.11
N LEU A 96 2.11 -5.38 -20.09
CA LEU A 96 1.85 -5.08 -21.50
C LEU A 96 0.47 -5.57 -21.94
N ARG A 97 0.08 -6.77 -21.50
CA ARG A 97 -1.24 -7.34 -21.75
C ARG A 97 -2.35 -6.48 -21.13
N GLU A 98 -2.17 -6.03 -19.89
CA GLU A 98 -3.12 -5.12 -19.22
C GLU A 98 -3.24 -3.79 -19.96
N LYS A 99 -2.13 -3.18 -20.36
CA LYS A 99 -2.14 -1.95 -21.18
C LYS A 99 -2.87 -2.15 -22.50
N LEU A 100 -2.62 -3.27 -23.19
CA LEU A 100 -3.29 -3.59 -24.44
C LEU A 100 -4.80 -3.76 -24.23
N PHE A 101 -5.21 -4.47 -23.19
CA PHE A 101 -6.63 -4.61 -22.86
C PHE A 101 -7.29 -3.28 -22.54
N LEU A 102 -6.63 -2.41 -21.77
CA LEU A 102 -7.14 -1.08 -21.46
C LEU A 102 -7.30 -0.24 -22.73
N SER A 103 -6.29 -0.19 -23.60
CA SER A 103 -6.39 0.53 -24.88
C SER A 103 -7.46 -0.05 -25.80
N TRP A 104 -7.66 -1.37 -25.76
CA TRP A 104 -8.68 -2.02 -26.56
C TRP A 104 -10.09 -1.69 -26.06
N VAL A 105 -10.32 -1.73 -24.75
CA VAL A 105 -11.58 -1.32 -24.12
C VAL A 105 -11.87 0.15 -24.39
N GLU A 106 -10.87 1.02 -24.26
CA GLU A 106 -10.98 2.45 -24.56
C GLU A 106 -11.31 2.69 -26.05
N SER A 107 -10.65 1.98 -26.96
CA SER A 107 -10.96 2.06 -28.40
C SER A 107 -12.40 1.61 -28.70
N ILE A 108 -12.90 0.57 -28.04
CA ILE A 108 -14.29 0.13 -28.19
C ILE A 108 -15.25 1.18 -27.63
N ALA A 109 -14.96 1.72 -26.44
CA ALA A 109 -15.78 2.75 -25.81
C ALA A 109 -15.86 4.02 -26.67
N GLU A 110 -14.73 4.47 -27.23
CA GLU A 110 -14.69 5.62 -28.13
C GLU A 110 -15.42 5.35 -29.46
N ALA A 111 -15.28 4.16 -30.04
CA ALA A 111 -16.04 3.78 -31.23
C ALA A 111 -17.55 3.73 -30.94
N ALA A 112 -17.96 3.17 -29.80
CA ALA A 112 -19.35 3.14 -29.36
C ALA A 112 -19.92 4.54 -29.04
N LYS A 113 -19.06 5.46 -28.57
CA LYS A 113 -19.43 6.86 -28.30
C LYS A 113 -19.62 7.67 -29.58
N LYS A 114 -18.71 7.54 -30.55
CA LYS A 114 -18.79 8.24 -31.84
C LYS A 114 -19.93 7.71 -32.73
N GLY A 115 -20.24 6.43 -32.62
CA GLY A 115 -21.23 5.78 -33.48
C GLY A 115 -20.74 5.56 -34.91
N GLY A 116 -21.58 4.96 -35.76
CA GLY A 116 -21.29 4.79 -37.19
C GLY A 116 -21.40 6.09 -38.00
N ARG A 117 -21.00 6.06 -39.28
CA ARG A 117 -21.19 7.20 -40.20
C ARG A 117 -22.68 7.57 -40.28
N GLY A 118 -23.02 8.80 -39.90
CA GLY A 118 -24.40 9.32 -39.91
C GLY A 118 -25.19 9.04 -38.63
N GLN A 119 -24.61 8.39 -37.62
CA GLN A 119 -25.22 8.26 -36.29
C GLN A 119 -24.77 9.40 -35.37
N GLN A 120 -25.66 9.81 -34.46
CA GLN A 120 -25.37 10.86 -33.48
C GLN A 120 -24.48 10.34 -32.35
N GLU A 121 -23.50 11.12 -31.93
CA GLU A 121 -22.59 10.76 -30.83
C GLU A 121 -23.36 10.53 -29.54
N LEU A 122 -23.15 9.38 -28.90
CA LEU A 122 -23.81 9.02 -27.63
C LEU A 122 -22.97 9.49 -26.44
N CYS A 123 -23.50 10.43 -25.67
CA CYS A 123 -22.87 10.95 -24.44
C CYS A 123 -23.29 10.12 -23.21
N TRP A 124 -22.69 8.95 -23.04
CA TRP A 124 -22.96 8.01 -21.95
C TRP A 124 -22.73 8.60 -20.53
N ASP A 125 -21.88 9.62 -20.42
CA ASP A 125 -21.53 10.29 -19.16
C ASP A 125 -22.32 11.59 -18.91
N SER A 126 -23.34 11.88 -19.73
CA SER A 126 -24.17 13.08 -19.62
C SER A 126 -24.85 13.21 -18.26
N TYR A 127 -25.43 12.12 -17.74
CA TYR A 127 -26.08 12.08 -16.43
C TYR A 127 -25.10 12.42 -15.30
N GLU A 128 -23.92 11.80 -15.28
CA GLU A 128 -22.90 12.06 -14.27
C GLU A 128 -22.34 13.48 -14.36
N LYS A 129 -22.15 14.02 -15.58
CA LYS A 129 -21.77 15.42 -15.77
C LYS A 129 -22.82 16.39 -15.22
N ILE A 130 -24.11 16.13 -15.46
CA ILE A 130 -25.20 16.96 -14.95
C ILE A 130 -25.25 16.88 -13.42
N LYS A 131 -25.17 15.67 -12.85
CA LYS A 131 -25.12 15.45 -11.40
C LYS A 131 -23.95 16.19 -10.74
N GLN A 132 -22.77 16.15 -11.34
CA GLN A 132 -21.60 16.89 -10.87
C GLN A 132 -21.79 18.40 -10.92
N LYS A 133 -22.43 18.92 -11.98
CA LYS A 133 -22.76 20.35 -12.09
C LYS A 133 -23.77 20.78 -11.02
N LEU A 134 -24.79 19.97 -10.76
CA LEU A 134 -25.78 20.23 -9.71
C LEU A 134 -25.12 20.31 -8.33
N HIS A 135 -24.27 19.35 -7.99
CA HIS A 135 -23.52 19.40 -6.73
C HIS A 135 -22.62 20.63 -6.62
N LEU A 136 -21.96 21.04 -7.70
CA LEU A 136 -21.14 22.25 -7.69
C LEU A 136 -22.00 23.50 -7.46
N GLN A 137 -23.17 23.56 -8.09
CA GLN A 137 -24.11 24.66 -7.93
C GLN A 137 -24.67 24.72 -6.50
N GLU A 138 -25.01 23.58 -5.89
CA GLU A 138 -25.42 23.51 -4.47
C GLU A 138 -24.34 24.06 -3.53
N LEU A 139 -23.08 23.69 -3.76
CA LEU A 139 -21.95 24.18 -2.99
C LEU A 139 -21.75 25.69 -3.15
N GLN A 140 -21.90 26.21 -4.38
CA GLN A 140 -21.82 27.64 -4.65
C GLN A 140 -22.93 28.42 -3.93
N LEU A 141 -24.18 27.97 -4.04
CA LEU A 141 -25.31 28.59 -3.36
C LEU A 141 -25.16 28.55 -1.83
N ALA A 142 -24.65 27.44 -1.28
CA ALA A 142 -24.37 27.34 0.14
C ALA A 142 -23.26 28.31 0.58
N ALA A 143 -22.23 28.51 -0.24
CA ALA A 143 -21.15 29.45 0.02
C ALA A 143 -21.64 30.92 -0.05
N GLU A 144 -22.47 31.26 -1.03
CA GLU A 144 -23.07 32.59 -1.16
C GLU A 144 -24.00 32.92 0.00
N LYS A 145 -24.89 31.99 0.38
CA LYS A 145 -25.74 32.14 1.57
C LYS A 145 -24.90 32.34 2.85
N LYS A 146 -23.77 31.65 2.99
CA LYS A 146 -22.83 31.87 4.11
C LYS A 146 -22.19 33.25 4.06
N LYS A 147 -21.78 33.73 2.88
CA LYS A 147 -21.22 35.08 2.69
C LYS A 147 -22.24 36.17 3.02
N GLU A 148 -23.48 36.04 2.56
CA GLU A 148 -24.55 36.99 2.87
C GLU A 148 -24.87 37.02 4.37
N LYS A 149 -25.05 35.86 5.00
CA LYS A 149 -25.22 35.77 6.47
C LYS A 149 -24.05 36.38 7.23
N ALA A 150 -22.82 36.25 6.73
CA ALA A 150 -21.65 36.89 7.35
C ALA A 150 -21.71 38.42 7.24
N LYS A 151 -22.07 38.96 6.06
CA LYS A 151 -22.24 40.41 5.85
C LYS A 151 -23.37 40.99 6.71
N GLU A 152 -24.48 40.27 6.85
CA GLU A 152 -25.59 40.68 7.71
C GLU A 152 -25.15 40.73 9.17
N ARG A 153 -24.46 39.68 9.65
CA ARG A 153 -23.91 39.63 11.01
C ARG A 153 -22.91 40.76 11.27
N THR A 154 -22.09 41.15 10.29
CA THR A 154 -21.16 42.29 10.47
C THR A 154 -21.90 43.62 10.56
N LYS A 155 -22.95 43.82 9.75
CA LYS A 155 -23.80 45.03 9.84
C LYS A 155 -24.50 45.13 11.19
N GLN A 156 -25.14 44.03 11.64
CA GLN A 156 -25.79 44.00 12.96
C GLN A 156 -24.79 44.32 14.08
N ARG A 157 -23.60 43.71 14.06
CA ARG A 157 -22.55 44.00 15.06
C ARG A 157 -22.10 45.47 15.05
N ALA A 158 -22.01 46.11 13.88
CA ALA A 158 -21.67 47.52 13.79
C ALA A 158 -22.76 48.39 14.46
N THR A 159 -24.03 48.15 14.14
CA THR A 159 -25.15 48.89 14.74
C THR A 159 -25.25 48.69 16.26
N THR A 160 -25.04 47.47 16.75
CA THR A 160 -25.03 47.20 18.20
C THR A 160 -23.84 47.89 18.88
N ALA A 161 -22.67 47.93 18.23
CA ALA A 161 -21.50 48.62 18.77
C ALA A 161 -21.73 50.14 18.86
N GLU A 162 -22.41 50.74 17.88
CA GLU A 162 -22.82 52.15 17.92
C GLU A 162 -23.81 52.43 19.05
N GLN A 163 -24.87 51.62 19.19
CA GLN A 163 -25.82 51.74 20.30
C GLN A 163 -25.16 51.58 21.68
N VAL A 164 -24.19 50.67 21.82
CA VAL A 164 -23.42 50.51 23.06
C VAL A 164 -22.54 51.72 23.34
N LYS A 165 -21.90 52.31 22.30
CA LYS A 165 -21.14 53.55 22.45
C LYS A 165 -22.05 54.70 22.90
N GLU A 166 -23.21 54.86 22.28
CA GLU A 166 -24.18 55.88 22.65
C GLU A 166 -24.69 55.72 24.08
N LYS A 167 -25.05 54.49 24.49
CA LYS A 167 -25.43 54.19 25.88
C LYS A 167 -24.32 54.46 26.88
N ASN A 168 -23.06 54.13 26.55
CA ASN A 168 -21.92 54.45 27.41
C ASN A 168 -21.69 55.97 27.50
N MET A 169 -21.80 56.71 26.40
CA MET A 169 -21.71 58.17 26.41
C MET A 169 -22.83 58.81 27.24
N ALA A 170 -24.06 58.31 27.13
CA ALA A 170 -25.18 58.75 27.95
C ALA A 170 -24.96 58.42 29.44
N ARG A 171 -24.41 57.24 29.76
CA ARG A 171 -24.05 56.87 31.13
C ARG A 171 -23.01 57.82 31.71
N ILE A 172 -21.91 58.06 30.99
CA ILE A 172 -20.85 59.00 31.38
C ILE A 172 -21.43 60.41 31.57
N ALA A 173 -22.35 60.85 30.71
CA ALA A 173 -23.01 62.14 30.85
C ALA A 173 -23.94 62.22 32.08
N CYS A 174 -24.62 61.13 32.47
CA CYS A 174 -25.41 61.05 33.70
C CYS A 174 -24.52 61.00 34.96
N GLU A 175 -23.39 60.31 34.90
CA GLU A 175 -22.42 60.21 36.00
C GLU A 175 -21.81 61.60 36.30
N ARG A 176 -21.43 62.35 35.26
CA ARG A 176 -20.98 63.76 35.37
C ARG A 176 -22.02 64.75 35.89
N ARG A 177 -23.31 64.41 35.93
CA ARG A 177 -24.37 65.24 36.55
C ARG A 177 -24.58 64.91 38.03
N LYS A 178 -24.02 63.81 38.53
CA LYS A 178 -24.13 63.38 39.93
C LYS A 178 -22.91 63.77 40.76
N ASP A 179 -21.75 63.91 40.14
CA ASP A 179 -20.51 64.31 40.83
C ASP A 179 -20.33 65.83 40.72
N GLY A 180 -21.07 66.54 41.57
CA GLY A 180 -20.85 67.94 41.91
C GLY A 180 -20.36 68.08 43.35
N GLU A 181 -19.28 67.38 43.71
CA GLU A 181 -18.51 67.68 44.92
C GLU A 181 -17.04 67.27 44.75
N VAL A 182 -16.15 68.14 45.26
CA VAL A 182 -14.71 68.23 45.00
C VAL A 182 -13.92 67.11 45.68
N TYR A 183 -12.90 66.56 45.01
CA TYR A 183 -11.63 66.19 45.66
C TYR A 183 -10.47 66.16 44.66
N GLU A 184 -9.40 66.90 44.98
CA GLU A 184 -8.09 66.90 44.33
C GLU A 184 -7.27 65.67 44.71
N ASP A 185 -6.23 65.43 43.91
CA ASP A 185 -5.09 64.55 44.15
C ASP A 185 -5.34 63.04 44.07
N THR A 186 -4.71 62.39 43.08
CA THR A 186 -3.53 61.55 43.34
C THR A 186 -3.04 60.99 42.00
N GLU A 187 -1.91 61.52 41.58
CA GLU A 187 -0.94 60.93 40.69
C GLU A 187 -0.51 59.55 41.22
N GLU A 188 -1.17 58.44 40.82
CA GLU A 188 -0.65 57.05 40.89
C GLU A 188 -1.69 55.99 40.44
N LEU A 189 -2.09 55.94 39.16
CA LEU A 189 -2.81 54.75 38.63
C LEU A 189 -2.58 54.47 37.14
N THR A 190 -1.54 55.04 36.54
CA THR A 190 -1.21 54.83 35.13
C THR A 190 -0.10 53.79 34.90
N VAL A 191 0.49 53.23 35.97
CA VAL A 191 1.65 52.32 35.86
C VAL A 191 1.30 50.82 35.89
N LEU A 192 0.08 50.41 36.31
CA LEU A 192 -0.25 48.97 36.45
C LEU A 192 -1.09 48.36 35.32
N GLN A 193 -1.62 49.14 34.38
CA GLN A 193 -2.47 48.60 33.30
C GLN A 193 -1.70 48.21 32.02
N GLY A 194 -0.37 48.31 32.04
CA GLY A 194 0.50 48.04 30.89
C GLY A 194 1.17 46.65 30.84
N ARG A 195 1.00 45.78 31.84
CA ARG A 195 1.81 44.54 31.95
C ARG A 195 1.18 43.24 31.42
N ASN A 196 -0.08 43.23 30.98
CA ASN A 196 -0.74 41.99 30.53
C ASN A 196 -0.89 41.84 29.00
N CYS A 197 -0.28 42.72 28.20
CA CYS A 197 -0.33 42.63 26.73
C CYS A 197 0.65 41.58 26.17
N LYS A 198 1.81 41.38 26.81
CA LYS A 198 2.85 40.46 26.31
C LYS A 198 2.52 38.97 26.49
N GLN A 199 1.81 38.59 27.57
CA GLN A 199 1.32 37.21 27.75
C GLN A 199 0.18 36.82 26.80
N ARG A 200 -0.57 37.79 26.26
CA ARG A 200 -1.66 37.53 25.29
C ARG A 200 -1.16 37.34 23.86
N LEU A 201 -0.02 37.95 23.50
CA LEU A 201 0.60 37.83 22.17
C LEU A 201 1.21 36.44 21.92
N MET A 202 1.90 35.84 22.91
CA MET A 202 2.47 34.48 22.77
C MET A 202 1.42 33.36 22.64
N LYS A 203 0.14 33.62 22.97
CA LYS A 203 -0.95 32.62 22.82
C LYS A 203 -1.57 32.61 21.42
N LEU A 204 -1.30 33.61 20.58
CA LEU A 204 -1.89 33.74 19.24
C LEU A 204 -1.00 33.21 18.10
N GLU A 205 0.31 33.07 18.31
CA GLU A 205 1.24 32.61 17.26
C GLU A 205 1.32 31.08 17.08
N ARG A 206 0.61 30.28 17.88
CA ARG A 206 0.59 28.80 17.72
C ARG A 206 -0.54 28.26 16.84
N LYS A 207 -1.22 29.10 16.05
CA LYS A 207 -2.39 28.68 15.27
C LYS A 207 -2.34 29.10 13.79
N THR A 208 -1.20 28.91 13.13
CA THR A 208 -1.14 28.92 11.65
C THR A 208 -0.13 27.90 11.16
N SER A 209 -0.50 26.62 11.22
CA SER A 209 0.02 25.62 10.29
C SER A 209 -0.94 24.45 10.25
N THR A 210 -1.83 24.48 9.25
CA THR A 210 -2.38 23.32 8.56
C THR A 210 -3.13 23.87 7.35
N ASN A 211 -2.37 24.32 6.36
CA ASN A 211 -2.87 24.40 5.00
C ASN A 211 -2.48 23.08 4.32
N GLY A 212 -3.43 22.43 3.65
CA GLY A 212 -3.14 21.34 2.73
C GLY A 212 -4.03 20.11 2.87
N GLN A 213 -5.34 20.24 2.67
CA GLN A 213 -6.16 19.13 2.17
C GLN A 213 -7.29 19.66 1.29
N VAL A 214 -7.05 19.70 -0.03
CA VAL A 214 -8.11 19.54 -1.04
C VAL A 214 -7.54 18.71 -2.18
N ALA A 215 -7.67 17.39 -2.06
CA ALA A 215 -7.56 16.47 -3.19
C ALA A 215 -8.69 15.46 -3.00
N ALA A 216 -9.78 15.64 -3.72
CA ALA A 216 -10.92 14.72 -3.71
C ALA A 216 -11.65 14.79 -5.05
N ARG A 217 -10.99 14.33 -6.11
CA ARG A 217 -11.66 14.08 -7.40
C ARG A 217 -10.92 13.14 -8.35
N GLY A 218 -10.18 12.16 -7.82
CA GLY A 218 -9.54 11.10 -8.62
C GLY A 218 -9.79 9.67 -8.08
N ASP A 219 -10.60 9.53 -7.03
CA ASP A 219 -10.42 8.47 -6.04
C ASP A 219 -10.94 7.08 -6.40
N ILE A 220 -11.76 6.89 -7.43
CA ILE A 220 -12.33 5.56 -7.70
C ILE A 220 -11.38 4.69 -8.54
N VAL A 221 -10.69 5.26 -9.54
CA VAL A 221 -9.68 4.53 -10.33
C VAL A 221 -8.30 4.55 -9.65
N MET A 222 -7.99 5.62 -8.89
CA MET A 222 -6.78 5.68 -8.06
C MET A 222 -6.83 4.87 -6.77
N SER A 223 -8.00 4.58 -6.20
CA SER A 223 -8.04 3.71 -5.02
C SER A 223 -7.62 2.28 -5.34
N HIS A 224 -7.96 1.75 -6.50
CA HIS A 224 -7.49 0.42 -6.92
C HIS A 224 -5.99 0.42 -7.21
N ILE A 225 -5.47 1.43 -7.92
CA ILE A 225 -4.02 1.52 -8.22
C ILE A 225 -3.21 1.80 -6.94
N SER A 226 -3.69 2.67 -6.05
CA SER A 226 -3.09 2.97 -4.74
C SER A 226 -3.17 1.78 -3.78
N ALA A 227 -4.23 0.97 -3.80
CA ALA A 227 -4.30 -0.25 -2.99
C ALA A 227 -3.23 -1.25 -3.42
N PHE A 228 -2.98 -1.42 -4.72
CA PHE A 228 -1.92 -2.30 -5.20
C PHE A 228 -0.51 -1.74 -4.93
N GLU A 229 -0.29 -0.43 -5.09
CA GLU A 229 0.98 0.20 -4.72
C GLU A 229 1.25 0.17 -3.21
N LYS A 230 0.22 0.32 -2.37
CA LYS A 230 0.33 0.14 -0.91
C LYS A 230 0.73 -1.29 -0.55
N LEU A 231 0.15 -2.29 -1.22
CA LEU A 231 0.52 -3.70 -1.02
C LEU A 231 1.96 -3.99 -1.48
N ASP A 232 2.42 -3.40 -2.59
CA ASP A 232 3.78 -3.58 -3.10
C ASP A 232 4.82 -2.86 -2.21
N LEU A 233 4.47 -1.68 -1.69
CA LEU A 233 5.27 -0.96 -0.69
C LEU A 233 5.31 -1.71 0.65
N GLU A 234 4.21 -2.33 1.08
CA GLU A 234 4.18 -3.19 2.26
C GLU A 234 5.02 -4.45 2.07
N LEU A 235 4.97 -5.08 0.90
CA LEU A 235 5.82 -6.23 0.56
C LEU A 235 7.31 -5.86 0.57
N MET A 236 7.67 -4.73 -0.05
CA MET A 236 9.05 -4.23 -0.03
C MET A 236 9.50 -3.83 1.38
N LYS A 237 8.63 -3.20 2.19
CA LYS A 237 8.93 -2.89 3.60
C LYS A 237 9.09 -4.17 4.41
N ARG A 238 8.22 -5.17 4.25
CA ARG A 238 8.35 -6.47 4.92
C ARG A 238 9.60 -7.23 4.50
N GLU A 239 9.97 -7.19 3.21
CA GLU A 239 11.22 -7.79 2.72
C GLU A 239 12.45 -7.06 3.27
N LYS A 240 12.42 -5.72 3.34
CA LYS A 240 13.47 -4.92 3.98
C LYS A 240 13.58 -5.20 5.48
N MET A 241 12.46 -5.28 6.19
CA MET A 241 12.42 -5.67 7.61
C MET A 241 12.96 -7.11 7.80
N GLN A 242 12.58 -8.06 6.93
CA GLN A 242 13.15 -9.42 6.91
C GLN A 242 14.63 -9.45 6.51
N LYS A 243 15.18 -8.39 5.92
CA LYS A 243 16.61 -8.29 5.63
C LYS A 243 17.39 -7.70 6.81
N GLU A 244 16.73 -6.88 7.64
CA GLU A 244 17.31 -6.26 8.83
C GLU A 244 17.30 -7.18 10.07
N PHE A 245 16.36 -8.11 10.17
CA PHE A 245 16.42 -9.16 11.19
C PHE A 245 17.33 -10.30 10.74
N SER A 246 18.31 -10.65 11.59
CA SER A 246 19.17 -11.83 11.37
C SER A 246 18.31 -13.08 11.15
N PHE A 247 18.70 -13.92 10.19
CA PHE A 247 17.96 -15.14 9.85
C PHE A 247 17.80 -16.08 11.06
N ALA A 248 18.75 -16.04 12.01
CA ALA A 248 18.66 -16.77 13.27
C ALA A 248 17.51 -16.28 14.16
N ASP A 249 17.30 -14.97 14.22
CA ASP A 249 16.22 -14.35 15.02
C ASP A 249 14.86 -14.63 14.40
N GLN A 250 14.77 -14.68 13.07
CA GLN A 250 13.55 -15.08 12.36
C GLN A 250 13.15 -16.53 12.67
N ILE A 251 14.13 -17.45 12.70
CA ILE A 251 13.88 -18.85 13.07
C ILE A 251 13.40 -18.94 14.52
N LYS A 252 14.02 -18.17 15.43
CA LYS A 252 13.66 -18.16 16.86
C LYS A 252 12.24 -17.60 17.06
N ALA A 253 11.91 -16.48 16.40
CA ALA A 253 10.58 -15.88 16.45
C ALA A 253 9.50 -16.80 15.85
N ALA A 254 9.77 -17.46 14.72
CA ALA A 254 8.83 -18.41 14.12
C ALA A 254 8.59 -19.64 15.01
N LYS A 255 9.62 -20.12 15.72
CA LYS A 255 9.49 -21.19 16.71
C LYS A 255 8.67 -20.76 17.92
N ASN A 256 8.91 -19.57 18.46
CA ASN A 256 8.16 -19.05 19.60
C ASN A 256 6.68 -18.86 19.25
N LYS A 257 6.38 -18.29 18.08
CA LYS A 257 5.01 -18.11 17.60
C LYS A 257 4.27 -19.44 17.39
N ARG A 258 4.97 -20.49 16.95
CA ARG A 258 4.40 -21.85 16.88
C ARG A 258 4.10 -22.39 18.27
N MET A 259 4.98 -22.17 19.25
CA MET A 259 4.72 -22.57 20.64
C MET A 259 3.53 -21.82 21.23
N GLU A 260 3.44 -20.50 21.04
CA GLU A 260 2.31 -19.68 21.48
C GLU A 260 0.98 -20.21 20.91
N LEU A 261 0.91 -20.44 19.61
CA LEU A 261 -0.30 -21.00 18.97
C LEU A 261 -0.66 -22.39 19.51
N THR A 262 0.34 -23.24 19.81
CA THR A 262 0.07 -24.55 20.42
C THR A 262 -0.40 -24.43 21.86
N MET A 263 0.13 -23.47 22.63
CA MET A 263 -0.28 -23.24 24.02
C MET A 263 -1.67 -22.60 24.10
N GLU A 264 -1.99 -21.69 23.17
CA GLU A 264 -3.33 -21.13 22.99
C GLU A 264 -4.34 -22.21 22.58
N ALA A 265 -3.97 -23.10 21.64
CA ALA A 265 -4.82 -24.22 21.24
C ALA A 265 -5.05 -25.21 22.39
N LEU A 266 -4.02 -25.54 23.17
CA LEU A 266 -4.15 -26.41 24.34
C LEU A 266 -4.99 -25.76 25.45
N SER A 267 -4.81 -24.46 25.69
CA SER A 267 -5.60 -23.70 26.67
C SER A 267 -7.07 -23.56 26.25
N SER A 268 -7.32 -23.38 24.94
CA SER A 268 -8.67 -23.35 24.37
C SER A 268 -9.37 -24.71 24.47
N VAL A 269 -8.65 -25.82 24.22
CA VAL A 269 -9.16 -27.19 24.41
C VAL A 269 -9.42 -27.49 25.89
N HIS A 270 -8.62 -26.94 26.81
CA HIS A 270 -8.84 -27.11 28.24
C HIS A 270 -10.03 -26.27 28.76
N ALA A 271 -10.24 -25.07 28.22
CA ALA A 271 -11.40 -24.23 28.51
C ALA A 271 -12.72 -24.84 27.99
N ALA A 272 -12.70 -25.49 26.82
CA ALA A 272 -13.86 -26.15 26.25
C ALA A 272 -14.29 -27.44 26.99
N ASN A 273 -13.38 -28.05 27.77
CA ASN A 273 -13.65 -29.28 28.53
C ASN A 273 -14.08 -29.04 29.99
N LYS A 274 -14.12 -27.79 30.47
CA LYS A 274 -14.73 -27.48 31.77
C LYS A 274 -16.25 -27.48 31.64
N LYS A 275 -16.89 -28.59 32.02
CA LYS A 275 -18.35 -28.66 32.19
C LYS A 275 -18.80 -27.66 33.27
N PRO A 276 -19.90 -26.93 33.08
CA PRO A 276 -20.48 -26.08 34.11
C PRO A 276 -21.23 -26.95 35.12
N GLY A 277 -20.70 -27.06 36.34
CA GLY A 277 -21.43 -27.64 37.45
C GLY A 277 -20.60 -28.61 38.28
N GLU A 278 -19.75 -28.06 39.15
CA GLU A 278 -19.31 -28.71 40.40
C GLU A 278 -18.82 -27.60 41.33
N TYR A 279 -19.78 -26.94 41.98
CA TYR A 279 -19.56 -26.26 43.25
C TYR A 279 -20.46 -26.97 44.26
N ALA A 280 -19.82 -27.71 45.17
CA ALA A 280 -20.33 -28.05 46.49
C ALA A 280 -19.26 -27.57 47.48
#